data_AF-A0A285R8T9-F1
#
_entry.id   AF-A0A285R8T9-F1
#
_cell.length_a   1.000
_cell.length_b   1.000
_cell.length_c   1.000
_cell.angle_alpha   90.00
_cell.angle_beta   90.00
_cell.angle_gamma   90.00
#
_symmetry.space_group_name_H-M   'P 1'
#
loop_
_entity.id
_entity.type
_entity.pdbx_description
1 polymer ?
#
loop_
_entity_poly.entity_id
_entity_poly.type
_entity_poly.pdbx_seq_one_letter_code
_entity_poly.pdbx_strand_id
1 'polypeptide(L)'
;MKLLMCLQCHDIFNLSLEEKTCGCGLTRGKYIDQLNATYSGKHAIPLGFTNTSLIKAIQNQPTNGLGEPFTAFVIPKECATFVKEDEVK
;
A
#
# COMPACT_ATOMS: atom_id res chain seq x y z
N MET A 1 -6.73 -0.06 -3.83
CA MET A 1 -5.87 -1.00 -3.08
C MET A 1 -5.01 -0.23 -2.08
N LYS A 2 -4.73 -0.80 -0.90
CA LYS A 2 -3.75 -0.27 0.07
C LYS A 2 -2.38 -0.93 -0.13
N LEU A 3 -1.33 -0.13 -0.06
CA LEU A 3 0.08 -0.51 -0.15
C LEU A 3 0.84 0.10 1.04
N LEU A 4 2.03 -0.43 1.31
CA LEU A 4 2.94 0.10 2.31
C LEU A 4 4.33 0.25 1.71
N MET A 5 4.96 1.41 1.95
CA MET A 5 6.33 1.70 1.56
C MET A 5 7.23 1.77 2.79
N CYS A 6 8.37 1.11 2.76
CA CYS A 6 9.41 1.25 3.79
C CYS A 6 10.43 2.32 3.36
N LEU A 7 10.60 3.38 4.14
CA LEU A 7 11.62 4.40 3.87
C LEU A 7 13.06 3.96 4.15
N GLN A 8 13.26 2.79 4.77
CA GLN A 8 14.62 2.27 5.02
C GLN A 8 15.17 1.51 3.81
N CYS A 9 14.41 0.54 3.28
CA CYS A 9 14.84 -0.30 2.15
C CYS A 9 14.15 0.07 0.83
N HIS A 10 13.21 1.02 0.84
CA HIS A 10 12.41 1.46 -0.31
C HIS A 10 11.48 0.40 -0.90
N ASP A 11 11.23 -0.70 -0.20
CA ASP A 11 10.26 -1.70 -0.63
C ASP A 11 8.85 -1.12 -0.60
N ILE A 12 8.11 -1.36 -1.68
CA ILE A 12 6.66 -1.12 -1.78
C ILE A 12 5.99 -2.48 -1.92
N PHE A 13 5.04 -2.78 -1.04
CA PHE A 13 4.32 -4.04 -1.06
C PHE A 13 2.83 -3.86 -0.78
N ASN A 14 2.02 -4.78 -1.30
CA ASN A 14 0.61 -4.85 -1.01
C ASN A 14 0.35 -5.54 0.32
N LEU A 15 -0.85 -5.34 0.88
CA LEU A 15 -1.28 -6.06 2.07
C LEU A 15 -2.06 -7.33 1.72
N SER A 16 -2.12 -8.25 2.68
CA SER A 16 -2.97 -9.44 2.70
C SER A 16 -3.60 -9.60 4.08
N LEU A 17 -4.49 -10.58 4.27
CA LEU A 17 -4.97 -10.94 5.62
C LEU A 17 -3.85 -11.51 6.49
N GLU A 18 -2.85 -12.16 5.87
CA GLU A 18 -1.59 -12.50 6.51
C GLU A 18 -0.66 -11.29 6.56
N GLU A 19 0.07 -11.15 7.67
CA GLU A 19 1.05 -10.09 7.86
C GLU A 19 2.20 -10.19 6.86
N LYS A 20 2.44 -9.08 6.17
CA LYS A 20 3.57 -8.92 5.26
C LYS A 20 4.55 -7.94 5.84
N THR A 21 5.82 -8.18 5.57
CA THR A 21 6.93 -7.36 6.02
C THR A 21 7.80 -6.99 4.82
N CYS A 22 8.37 -5.78 4.82
CA CYS A 22 9.42 -5.41 3.86
C CYS A 22 10.66 -6.30 4.02
N GLY A 23 11.55 -6.31 3.02
CA GLY A 23 12.78 -7.08 3.00
C GLY A 23 13.74 -6.79 4.16
N CYS A 24 13.72 -5.58 4.74
CA CYS A 24 14.54 -5.26 5.91
C CYS A 24 13.90 -5.56 7.28
N GLY A 25 12.65 -6.05 7.32
CA GLY A 25 11.98 -6.40 8.57
C GLY A 25 11.38 -5.23 9.37
N LEU A 26 11.67 -3.97 9.03
CA LEU A 26 11.31 -2.79 9.86
C LEU A 26 9.91 -2.21 9.61
N THR A 27 9.20 -2.71 8.62
CA THR A 27 7.88 -2.20 8.22
C THR A 27 7.00 -3.39 7.86
N ARG A 28 5.83 -3.47 8.47
CA ARG A 28 4.87 -4.55 8.26
C ARG A 28 3.45 -4.04 8.28
N GLY A 29 2.55 -4.82 7.72
CA GLY A 29 1.12 -4.54 7.77
C GLY A 29 0.28 -5.69 7.24
N LYS A 30 -1.01 -5.58 7.49
CA LYS A 30 -2.03 -6.54 7.03
C LYS A 30 -3.39 -5.87 6.92
N TYR A 31 -4.26 -6.50 6.16
CA TYR A 31 -5.69 -6.28 6.25
C TYR A 31 -6.22 -6.96 7.52
N ILE A 32 -7.10 -6.27 8.24
CA ILE A 32 -7.94 -6.86 9.27
C ILE A 32 -9.16 -7.53 8.62
N ASP A 33 -9.71 -6.88 7.60
CA ASP A 33 -10.84 -7.35 6.80
C ASP A 33 -10.73 -6.84 5.35
N GLN A 34 -11.81 -6.90 4.57
CA GLN A 34 -11.81 -6.50 3.16
C GLN A 34 -11.55 -5.01 2.92
N LEU A 35 -11.63 -4.18 3.97
CA LEU A 35 -11.45 -2.74 3.91
C LEU A 35 -10.40 -2.25 4.90
N ASN A 36 -10.49 -2.64 6.17
CA ASN A 36 -9.66 -2.11 7.24
C ASN A 36 -8.29 -2.79 7.27
N ALA A 37 -7.24 -2.01 7.55
CA ALA A 37 -5.87 -2.47 7.60
C ALA A 37 -5.09 -1.84 8.75
N THR A 38 -4.06 -2.53 9.19
CA THR A 38 -3.07 -2.01 10.14
C THR A 38 -1.67 -2.07 9.58
N TYR A 39 -0.80 -1.20 10.10
CA TYR A 39 0.61 -1.21 9.80
C TYR A 39 1.44 -0.79 11.01
N SER A 40 2.71 -1.19 11.03
CA SER A 40 3.65 -0.80 12.07
C SER A 40 5.02 -0.47 11.49
N GLY A 41 5.82 0.24 12.29
CA GLY A 41 7.18 0.64 11.92
C GLY A 41 7.33 2.14 11.72
N LYS A 42 8.43 2.69 12.25
CA LYS A 42 8.75 4.13 12.16
C LYS A 42 8.98 4.63 10.73
N HIS A 43 9.35 3.72 9.83
CA HIS A 43 9.70 4.01 8.43
C HIS A 43 8.56 3.71 7.45
N ALA A 44 7.37 3.42 7.95
CA ALA A 44 6.25 2.97 7.15
C ALA A 44 5.43 4.15 6.61
N ILE A 45 5.26 4.23 5.29
CA ILE A 45 4.37 5.19 4.61
C ILE A 45 3.24 4.44 3.90
N PRO A 46 1.97 4.63 4.31
CA PRO A 46 0.84 4.02 3.65
C PRO A 46 0.57 4.71 2.31
N LEU A 47 0.36 3.91 1.27
CA LEU A 47 0.03 4.38 -0.08
C LEU A 47 -1.27 3.72 -0.55
N GLY A 48 -1.95 4.36 -1.49
CA GLY A 48 -3.15 3.83 -2.11
C GLY A 48 -3.20 4.12 -3.61
N PHE A 49 -3.95 3.32 -4.34
CA PHE A 49 -4.37 3.63 -5.71
C PHE A 49 -5.80 3.12 -5.93
N THR A 50 -6.52 3.70 -6.88
CA THR A 50 -7.88 3.25 -7.21
C THR A 50 -7.83 1.99 -8.09
N ASN A 51 -8.58 0.95 -7.73
CA ASN A 51 -8.57 -0.30 -8.49
C ASN A 51 -9.06 -0.08 -9.93
N THR A 52 -10.03 0.82 -10.12
CA THR A 52 -10.60 1.15 -11.43
C THR A 52 -9.57 1.78 -12.37
N SER A 53 -8.70 2.68 -11.88
CA SER A 53 -7.64 3.26 -12.72
C SER A 53 -6.60 2.21 -13.12
N LEU A 54 -6.24 1.31 -12.20
CA LEU A 54 -5.32 0.22 -12.50
C LEU A 54 -5.92 -0.75 -13.53
N ILE A 55 -7.16 -1.18 -13.34
CA ILE A 55 -7.85 -2.10 -14.27
C ILE A 55 -7.90 -1.49 -15.67
N LYS A 56 -8.26 -0.21 -15.78
CA LYS A 56 -8.28 0.50 -17.06
C LYS A 56 -6.90 0.52 -17.71
N ALA A 57 -5.86 0.86 -16.95
CA ALA A 57 -4.49 0.88 -17.45
C ALA A 57 -4.00 -0.49 -17.95
N ILE A 58 -4.38 -1.58 -17.25
CA ILE A 58 -4.09 -2.95 -17.67
C ILE A 58 -4.86 -3.32 -18.94
N GLN A 59 -6.15 -2.99 -19.03
CA GLN A 59 -6.96 -3.25 -20.22
C GLN A 59 -6.44 -2.53 -21.47
N ASN A 60 -5.84 -1.36 -21.28
CA ASN A 60 -5.27 -0.55 -22.35
C ASN A 60 -3.75 -0.75 -22.52
N GLN A 61 -3.19 -1.85 -22.00
CA GLN A 61 -1.77 -2.15 -22.14
C GLN A 61 -1.39 -2.22 -23.63
N PRO A 62 -0.49 -1.33 -24.13
CA PRO A 62 -0.14 -1.31 -25.53
C PRO A 62 0.91 -2.39 -25.85
N THR A 63 0.99 -2.81 -27.11
CA THR A 63 2.06 -3.72 -27.58
C THR A 63 3.44 -3.07 -27.51
N ASN A 64 3.53 -1.77 -27.78
CA ASN A 64 4.78 -1.01 -27.82
C ASN A 64 4.60 0.37 -27.19
N GLY A 65 5.68 0.95 -26.66
CA GLY A 65 5.67 2.30 -26.09
C GLY A 65 5.28 2.35 -24.61
N LEU A 66 4.89 3.54 -24.15
CA LEU A 66 4.49 3.77 -22.75
C LEU A 66 3.04 3.33 -22.53
N GLY A 67 2.79 2.62 -21.44
CA GLY A 67 1.44 2.24 -21.01
C GLY A 67 0.62 3.41 -20.44
N GLU A 68 -0.69 3.20 -20.29
CA GLU A 68 -1.56 4.18 -19.63
C GLU A 68 -1.16 4.32 -18.15
N PRO A 69 -0.96 5.56 -17.65
CA PRO A 69 -0.61 5.77 -16.26
C PRO A 69 -1.80 5.52 -15.33
N PHE A 70 -1.53 4.99 -14.15
CA PHE A 70 -2.44 5.05 -13.02
C PHE A 70 -1.73 5.78 -11.87
N THR A 71 -2.51 6.42 -10.99
CA THR A 71 -1.95 7.26 -9.92
C THR A 71 -2.01 6.52 -8.58
N ALA A 72 -0.84 6.37 -7.95
CA ALA A 72 -0.76 6.10 -6.53
C ALA A 72 -0.66 7.42 -5.74
N PHE A 73 -1.20 7.43 -4.53
CA PHE A 73 -1.22 8.58 -3.64
C PHE A 73 -0.80 8.17 -2.23
N VAL A 74 -0.24 9.11 -1.48
CA VAL A 74 0.07 8.92 -0.06
C VAL A 74 -1.24 8.97 0.73
N ILE A 75 -1.47 7.97 1.57
CA ILE A 75 -2.64 7.94 2.46
C ILE A 75 -2.35 8.89 3.64
N PRO A 76 -3.32 9.76 4.03
CA PRO A 76 -3.15 10.65 5.16
C PRO A 76 -2.78 9.92 6.45
N LYS A 77 -2.03 10.59 7.33
CA LYS A 77 -1.66 10.04 8.65
C LYS A 77 -2.88 9.60 9.46
N GLU A 78 -3.95 10.40 9.40
CA GLU A 78 -5.24 10.09 10.01
C GLU A 78 -6.13 9.39 8.97
N CYS A 79 -6.22 8.06 9.05
CA CYS A 79 -7.07 7.26 8.17
C CYS A 79 -7.81 6.19 8.97
N ALA A 80 -9.15 6.33 9.08
CA ALA A 80 -9.97 5.40 9.85
C ALA A 80 -9.88 3.93 9.39
N THR A 81 -9.51 3.69 8.13
CA THR A 81 -9.42 2.34 7.55
C THR A 81 -7.99 1.85 7.36
N PHE A 82 -6.98 2.64 7.75
CA PHE A 82 -5.58 2.24 7.70
C PHE A 82 -4.82 2.82 8.90
N VAL A 83 -4.82 2.07 10.00
CA VAL A 83 -4.38 2.57 11.30
C VAL A 83 -2.98 2.08 11.64
N LYS A 84 -2.15 2.94 12.24
CA LYS A 84 -0.83 2.55 12.73
C LYS A 84 -0.97 1.88 14.10
N GLU A 85 -0.43 0.68 14.27
CA GLU A 85 -0.57 -0.09 15.52
C GLU A 85 0.12 0.58 16.72
N ASP A 86 1.20 1.32 16.49
CA ASP A 86 1.93 2.03 17.55
C ASP A 86 1.12 3.20 18.18
N GLU A 87 -0.05 3.54 17.62
CA GLU A 87 -0.96 4.58 18.11
C GLU A 87 -2.20 4.00 18.85
N VAL A 88 -2.36 2.68 18.88
CA VAL A 88 -3.41 2.00 19.64
C VAL A 88 -2.87 1.73 21.06
N LYS A 89 -3.01 2.72 21.94
CA LYS A 89 -2.81 2.55 23.39
C LYS A 89 -4.09 2.14 24.10
#